data_AF-A0A383WHX3-F1
#
_entry.id   AF-A0A383WHX3-F1
#
_cell.length_a   1.000
_cell.length_b   1.000
_cell.length_c   1.000
_cell.angle_alpha   90.00
_cell.angle_beta   90.00
_cell.angle_gamma   90.00
#
_symmetry.space_group_name_H-M   'P 1'
#
loop_
_entity.id
_entity.type
_entity.pdbx_description
1 polymer ?
#
loop_
_entity_poly.entity_id
_entity_poly.type
_entity_poly.pdbx_seq_one_letter_code
_entity_poly.pdbx_strand_id
1 'polypeptide(L)'
;MPHMRAIRPFTAAPVHRQTAAAVAVPSPVAPQRLLVPVTLPRTGFFISKTEVPAFIPRDDMMDQILRWALIEAEEGGQRNFGMPMKIHQRFRDGSTWGFEVEIIKEGERQADLSVGFDDEVCIKSEWIGQDGSGMPTKEGKQEEVAGKHFEIWKTCDRKVDEDLRATIRAFCTGLVSALNKYYAFGSVFAEEV
;
A
#
# COMPACT_ATOMS: atom_id res chain seq x y z
N MET A 1 87.69 -21.87 38.82
CA MET A 1 88.02 -21.58 37.40
C MET A 1 86.84 -22.03 36.55
N PRO A 2 86.41 -21.22 35.57
CA PRO A 2 85.01 -20.98 35.22
C PRO A 2 84.45 -22.01 34.25
N HIS A 3 83.16 -22.34 34.34
CA HIS A 3 82.40 -22.80 33.16
C HIS A 3 80.95 -22.34 33.22
N MET A 4 80.58 -21.60 32.17
CA MET A 4 79.27 -21.09 31.81
C MET A 4 78.18 -22.16 31.93
N ARG A 5 77.05 -21.81 32.55
CA ARG A 5 75.79 -22.54 32.37
C ARG A 5 74.83 -21.71 31.55
N ALA A 6 74.38 -22.32 30.46
CA ALA A 6 73.47 -21.79 29.46
C ALA A 6 72.09 -21.44 30.04
N ILE A 7 71.57 -20.32 29.56
CA ILE A 7 70.23 -19.78 29.82
C ILE A 7 69.22 -20.66 29.09
N ARG A 8 68.25 -21.24 29.81
CA ARG A 8 67.07 -21.89 29.22
C ARG A 8 65.95 -20.84 29.05
N PRO A 9 65.27 -20.77 27.90
CA PRO A 9 64.15 -19.86 27.72
C PRO A 9 62.91 -20.36 28.49
N PHE A 10 62.33 -19.45 29.25
CA PHE A 10 61.10 -19.62 30.02
C PHE A 10 59.90 -19.61 29.05
N THR A 11 59.21 -20.75 28.90
CA THR A 11 58.01 -20.87 28.07
C THR A 11 56.83 -20.25 28.81
N ALA A 12 56.28 -19.16 28.30
CA ALA A 12 55.13 -18.46 28.87
C ALA A 12 53.83 -19.23 28.62
N ALA A 13 53.02 -19.41 29.68
CA ALA A 13 51.69 -19.99 29.63
C ALA A 13 50.68 -19.02 28.97
N PRO A 14 49.65 -19.52 28.27
CA PRO A 14 48.66 -18.68 27.61
C PRO A 14 47.69 -18.05 28.62
N VAL A 15 47.52 -16.74 28.51
CA VAL A 15 46.58 -15.91 29.28
C VAL A 15 45.15 -16.20 28.82
N HIS A 16 44.32 -16.73 29.71
CA HIS A 16 42.87 -16.84 29.49
C HIS A 16 42.25 -15.44 29.41
N ARG A 17 41.85 -15.03 28.20
CA ARG A 17 40.99 -13.87 27.98
C ARG A 17 39.58 -14.22 28.46
N GLN A 18 39.16 -13.64 29.58
CA GLN A 18 37.74 -13.56 29.95
C GLN A 18 37.01 -12.68 28.92
N THR A 19 36.08 -13.28 28.18
CA THR A 19 35.11 -12.57 27.35
C THR A 19 34.00 -12.01 28.25
N ALA A 20 33.87 -10.69 28.28
CA ALA A 20 32.76 -10.01 28.94
C ALA A 20 31.45 -10.36 28.21
N ALA A 21 30.47 -10.85 28.97
CA ALA A 21 29.11 -11.08 28.48
C ALA A 21 28.45 -9.72 28.17
N ALA A 22 28.07 -9.50 26.90
CA ALA A 22 27.28 -8.35 26.51
C ALA A 22 25.85 -8.51 27.06
N VAL A 23 25.45 -7.59 27.94
CA VAL A 23 24.07 -7.48 28.43
C VAL A 23 23.22 -6.94 27.27
N ALA A 24 22.33 -7.78 26.74
CA ALA A 24 21.40 -7.41 25.68
C ALA A 24 20.33 -6.46 26.24
N VAL A 25 20.27 -5.24 25.71
CA VAL A 25 19.16 -4.30 25.92
C VAL A 25 17.99 -4.75 25.05
N PRO A 26 16.78 -5.02 25.60
CA PRO A 26 15.64 -5.35 24.77
C PRO A 26 15.20 -4.12 23.96
N SER A 27 15.17 -4.25 22.64
CA SER A 27 14.59 -3.25 21.72
C SER A 27 13.11 -3.03 22.02
N PRO A 28 12.59 -1.79 21.92
CA PRO A 28 11.17 -1.54 22.08
C PRO A 28 10.41 -2.20 20.92
N VAL A 29 9.49 -3.10 21.26
CA VAL A 29 8.56 -3.73 20.32
C VAL A 29 7.65 -2.64 19.76
N ALA A 30 7.78 -2.37 18.45
CA ALA A 30 6.84 -1.53 17.73
C ALA A 30 5.41 -2.10 17.89
N PRO A 31 4.37 -1.25 18.03
CA PRO A 31 3.00 -1.75 18.13
C PRO A 31 2.67 -2.53 16.86
N GLN A 32 2.44 -3.84 17.00
CA GLN A 32 1.94 -4.68 15.94
C GLN A 32 0.55 -4.15 15.56
N ARG A 33 0.47 -3.39 14.47
CA ARG A 33 -0.79 -3.12 13.80
C ARG A 33 -1.37 -4.49 13.45
N LEU A 34 -2.54 -4.81 14.01
CA LEU A 34 -3.29 -6.01 13.63
C LEU A 34 -3.49 -5.98 12.11
N LEU A 35 -2.77 -6.85 11.42
CA LEU A 35 -3.05 -7.19 10.03
C LEU A 35 -4.33 -8.00 10.07
N VAL A 36 -5.46 -7.37 9.74
CA VAL A 36 -6.70 -8.09 9.52
C VAL A 36 -6.70 -8.49 8.04
N PRO A 37 -6.53 -9.79 7.70
CA PRO A 37 -6.73 -10.23 6.34
C PRO A 37 -8.23 -10.21 6.08
N VAL A 38 -8.73 -9.06 5.62
CA VAL A 38 -10.12 -8.90 5.22
C VAL A 38 -10.22 -9.30 3.75
N THR A 39 -10.40 -10.59 3.49
CA THR A 39 -11.04 -11.04 2.25
C THR A 39 -12.54 -10.87 2.40
N LEU A 40 -13.01 -9.60 2.32
CA LEU A 40 -14.44 -9.33 2.28
C LEU A 40 -15.02 -9.94 0.99
N PRO A 41 -16.07 -10.77 1.07
CA PRO A 41 -16.94 -10.91 -0.09
C PRO A 41 -17.39 -9.50 -0.48
N ARG A 42 -17.28 -9.12 -1.77
CA ARG A 42 -17.70 -7.81 -2.29
C ARG A 42 -19.24 -7.69 -2.27
N THR A 43 -19.83 -7.81 -1.10
CA THR A 43 -21.26 -7.61 -0.84
C THR A 43 -21.43 -6.17 -0.40
N GLY A 44 -21.98 -5.34 -1.28
CA GLY A 44 -22.13 -3.92 -1.05
C GLY A 44 -22.72 -3.19 -2.24
N PHE A 45 -22.97 -1.89 -2.07
CA PHE A 45 -23.40 -1.03 -3.18
C PHE A 45 -22.17 -0.61 -3.99
N PHE A 46 -22.12 -1.06 -5.24
CA PHE A 46 -21.07 -0.69 -6.17
C PHE A 46 -21.19 0.79 -6.58
N ILE A 47 -20.11 1.56 -6.40
CA ILE A 47 -20.10 3.00 -6.70
C ILE A 47 -19.47 3.27 -8.07
N SER A 48 -18.24 2.76 -8.29
CA SER A 48 -17.48 3.05 -9.51
C SER A 48 -16.41 2.00 -9.80
N LYS A 49 -16.03 1.88 -11.07
CA LYS A 49 -14.95 1.04 -11.61
C LYS A 49 -14.28 1.77 -12.75
N THR A 50 -12.95 1.79 -12.73
CA THR A 50 -12.13 2.40 -13.78
C THR A 50 -11.04 1.43 -14.19
N GLU A 51 -10.79 1.30 -15.49
CA GLU A 51 -9.70 0.47 -16.00
C GLU A 51 -8.33 1.10 -15.71
N VAL A 52 -7.38 0.26 -15.33
CA VAL A 52 -6.01 0.68 -15.02
C VAL A 52 -5.09 0.05 -16.05
N PRO A 53 -4.37 0.84 -16.89
CA PRO A 53 -3.52 0.29 -17.93
C PRO A 53 -2.46 -0.68 -17.39
N ALA A 54 -2.17 -1.75 -18.14
CA ALA A 54 -1.29 -2.84 -17.67
C ALA A 54 0.16 -2.41 -17.40
N PHE A 55 0.61 -1.28 -17.96
CA PHE A 55 1.96 -0.75 -17.74
C PHE A 55 2.09 0.06 -16.44
N ILE A 56 0.99 0.44 -15.79
CA ILE A 56 1.00 1.21 -14.54
C ILE A 56 1.45 0.31 -13.37
N PRO A 57 2.49 0.68 -12.61
CA PRO A 57 2.93 -0.12 -11.46
C PRO A 57 1.90 -0.07 -10.33
N ARG A 58 1.28 -1.24 -10.03
CA ARG A 58 0.18 -1.36 -9.07
C ARG A 58 0.59 -0.99 -7.64
N ASP A 59 1.75 -1.46 -7.20
CA ASP A 59 2.25 -1.23 -5.84
C ASP A 59 2.52 0.26 -5.59
N ASP A 60 3.24 0.92 -6.50
CA ASP A 60 3.53 2.35 -6.41
C ASP A 60 2.24 3.19 -6.45
N MET A 61 1.35 2.90 -7.40
CA MET A 61 0.05 3.57 -7.50
C MET A 61 -0.74 3.45 -6.19
N MET A 62 -0.84 2.23 -5.63
CA MET A 62 -1.59 2.00 -4.39
C MET A 62 -0.95 2.69 -3.18
N ASP A 63 0.38 2.63 -3.07
CA ASP A 63 1.12 3.29 -2.00
C ASP A 63 0.91 4.80 -2.00
N GLN A 64 0.93 5.41 -3.19
CA GLN A 64 0.71 6.84 -3.34
C GLN A 64 -0.72 7.23 -3.00
N ILE A 65 -1.72 6.51 -3.53
CA ILE A 65 -3.13 6.78 -3.23
C ILE A 65 -3.42 6.59 -1.75
N LEU A 66 -2.84 5.57 -1.12
CA LEU A 66 -2.99 5.34 0.31
C LEU A 66 -2.39 6.48 1.14
N ARG A 67 -1.19 6.98 0.78
CA ARG A 67 -0.60 8.16 1.44
C ARG A 67 -1.49 9.39 1.28
N TRP A 68 -2.04 9.59 0.08
CA TRP A 68 -3.01 10.65 -0.16
C TRP A 68 -4.25 10.50 0.73
N ALA A 69 -4.80 9.29 0.86
CA ALA A 69 -5.97 9.02 1.70
C ALA A 69 -5.68 9.28 3.19
N LEU A 70 -4.50 8.91 3.68
CA LEU A 70 -4.10 9.19 5.06
C LEU A 70 -4.06 10.70 5.33
N ILE A 71 -3.52 11.51 4.40
CA ILE A 71 -3.40 12.96 4.58
C ILE A 71 -4.76 13.65 4.36
N GLU A 72 -5.41 13.42 3.23
CA GLU A 72 -6.60 14.18 2.85
C GLU A 72 -7.87 13.69 3.55
N ALA A 73 -7.98 12.38 3.81
CA ALA A 73 -9.17 11.78 4.41
C ALA A 73 -9.01 11.51 5.91
N GLU A 74 -7.95 10.82 6.36
CA GLU A 74 -7.81 10.51 7.80
C GLU A 74 -7.48 11.77 8.61
N GLU A 75 -6.45 12.52 8.23
CA GLU A 75 -6.07 13.76 8.93
C GLU A 75 -7.00 14.94 8.56
N GLY A 76 -7.39 15.03 7.30
CA GLY A 76 -8.15 16.17 6.74
C GLY A 76 -9.65 15.97 6.55
N GLY A 77 -10.21 14.79 6.84
CA GLY A 77 -11.55 14.40 6.36
C GLY A 77 -12.69 15.36 6.71
N GLN A 78 -12.72 15.86 7.96
CA GLN A 78 -13.72 16.84 8.39
C GLN A 78 -13.67 18.12 7.56
N ARG A 79 -12.46 18.62 7.29
CA ARG A 79 -12.23 19.87 6.56
C ARG A 79 -12.46 19.68 5.05
N ASN A 80 -11.98 18.57 4.50
CA ASN A 80 -11.91 18.36 3.06
C ASN A 80 -13.20 17.72 2.50
N PHE A 81 -13.88 16.88 3.30
CA PHE A 81 -15.03 16.08 2.85
C PHE A 81 -16.27 16.22 3.75
N GLY A 82 -16.17 16.98 4.86
CA GLY A 82 -17.30 17.36 5.71
C GLY A 82 -17.57 16.43 6.90
N MET A 83 -16.93 15.25 6.97
CA MET A 83 -17.04 14.33 8.10
C MET A 83 -15.69 13.69 8.44
N PRO A 84 -15.41 13.34 9.70
CA PRO A 84 -14.18 12.66 10.07
C PRO A 84 -14.15 11.26 9.46
N MET A 85 -12.96 10.84 9.03
CA MET A 85 -12.75 9.53 8.41
C MET A 85 -11.59 8.80 9.07
N LYS A 86 -11.57 7.47 8.98
CA LYS A 86 -10.41 6.63 9.30
C LYS A 86 -10.08 5.71 8.13
N ILE A 87 -8.80 5.48 7.90
CA ILE A 87 -8.33 4.64 6.80
C ILE A 87 -7.74 3.35 7.35
N HIS A 88 -8.27 2.22 6.89
CA HIS A 88 -7.77 0.89 7.25
C HIS A 88 -7.15 0.24 6.02
N GLN A 89 -5.88 -0.12 6.09
CA GLN A 89 -5.17 -0.71 4.96
C GLN A 89 -5.67 -2.14 4.69
N ARG A 90 -5.80 -2.48 3.41
CA ARG A 90 -6.17 -3.82 2.96
C ARG A 90 -5.00 -4.44 2.19
N PHE A 91 -4.62 -5.65 2.60
CA PHE A 91 -3.51 -6.38 2.02
C PHE A 91 -4.01 -7.57 1.19
N ARG A 92 -3.25 -7.89 0.14
CA ARG A 92 -3.38 -9.12 -0.65
C ARG A 92 -1.97 -9.66 -0.87
N ASP A 93 -1.76 -10.93 -0.56
CA ASP A 93 -0.48 -11.63 -0.81
C ASP A 93 0.76 -10.90 -0.24
N GLY A 94 0.59 -10.16 0.87
CA GLY A 94 1.66 -9.39 1.52
C GLY A 94 1.87 -7.97 0.99
N SER A 95 1.18 -7.56 -0.08
CA SER A 95 1.22 -6.21 -0.65
C SER A 95 -0.06 -5.42 -0.36
N THR A 96 0.05 -4.09 -0.32
CA THR A 96 -1.11 -3.20 -0.20
C THR A 96 -1.96 -3.30 -1.47
N TRP A 97 -3.23 -3.67 -1.34
CA TRP A 97 -4.14 -3.89 -2.48
C TRP A 97 -5.39 -3.00 -2.43
N GLY A 98 -5.47 -2.13 -1.43
CA GLY A 98 -6.58 -1.23 -1.21
C GLY A 98 -6.60 -0.72 0.22
N PHE A 99 -7.70 -0.06 0.55
CA PHE A 99 -7.99 0.39 1.90
C PHE A 99 -9.51 0.55 2.08
N GLU A 100 -9.94 0.55 3.33
CA GLU A 100 -11.30 0.86 3.74
C GLU A 100 -11.34 2.27 4.34
N VAL A 101 -12.40 3.00 4.02
CA VAL A 101 -12.68 4.33 4.55
C VAL A 101 -13.88 4.21 5.48
N GLU A 102 -13.65 4.43 6.76
CA GLU A 102 -14.69 4.49 7.78
C GLU A 102 -15.11 5.96 7.96
N ILE A 103 -16.35 6.29 7.60
CA ILE A 103 -16.93 7.63 7.78
C ILE A 103 -17.67 7.69 9.12
N ILE A 104 -17.33 8.67 9.95
CA ILE A 104 -17.82 8.81 11.32
C ILE A 104 -18.70 10.07 11.40
N LYS A 105 -19.81 10.03 12.13
CA LYS A 105 -20.63 11.20 12.48
C LYS A 105 -21.02 11.06 13.95
N GLU A 106 -20.76 12.09 14.75
CA GLU A 106 -21.11 12.11 16.18
C GLU A 106 -20.53 10.93 16.99
N GLY A 107 -19.34 10.44 16.60
CA GLY A 107 -18.69 9.30 17.25
C GLY A 107 -19.22 7.93 16.80
N GLU A 108 -20.22 7.89 15.93
CA GLU A 108 -20.78 6.66 15.38
C GLU A 108 -20.33 6.44 13.93
N ARG A 109 -20.04 5.17 13.62
CA ARG A 109 -19.71 4.71 12.26
C ARG A 109 -20.94 4.80 11.37
N GLN A 110 -20.91 5.67 10.36
CA GLN A 110 -22.04 5.90 9.44
C GLN A 110 -21.93 5.10 8.15
N ALA A 111 -20.75 5.07 7.54
CA ALA A 111 -20.54 4.35 6.30
C ALA A 111 -19.14 3.79 6.15
N ASP A 112 -19.06 2.76 5.33
CA ASP A 112 -17.83 2.06 5.00
C ASP A 112 -17.67 1.99 3.50
N LEU A 113 -16.55 2.51 3.02
CA LEU A 113 -16.17 2.42 1.62
C LEU A 113 -14.97 1.50 1.49
N SER A 114 -15.00 0.57 0.54
CA SER A 114 -13.83 -0.21 0.14
C SER A 114 -13.30 0.35 -1.17
N VAL A 115 -12.00 0.66 -1.18
CA VAL A 115 -11.28 1.20 -2.34
C VAL A 115 -10.11 0.26 -2.65
N GLY A 116 -9.96 -0.15 -3.90
CA GLY A 116 -8.78 -0.90 -4.30
C GLY A 116 -8.92 -1.60 -5.64
N PHE A 117 -7.92 -2.42 -5.97
CA PHE A 117 -7.92 -3.17 -7.22
C PHE A 117 -8.91 -4.35 -7.18
N ASP A 118 -9.41 -4.71 -8.36
CA ASP A 118 -10.17 -5.94 -8.58
C ASP A 118 -9.27 -7.19 -8.57
N ASP A 119 -9.91 -8.33 -8.78
CA ASP A 119 -9.24 -9.64 -8.87
C ASP A 119 -9.05 -10.09 -10.32
N GLU A 120 -9.43 -9.25 -11.29
CA GLU A 120 -9.24 -9.51 -12.71
C GLU A 120 -7.78 -9.25 -13.12
N VAL A 121 -7.37 -9.91 -14.20
CA VAL A 121 -6.02 -9.85 -14.76
C VAL A 121 -6.07 -9.12 -16.10
N CYS A 122 -5.09 -8.25 -16.35
CA CYS A 122 -4.83 -7.67 -17.65
C CYS A 122 -3.54 -8.23 -18.26
N ILE A 123 -3.53 -8.35 -19.59
CA ILE A 123 -2.39 -8.88 -20.33
C ILE A 123 -1.57 -7.70 -20.83
N LYS A 124 -0.33 -7.61 -20.36
CA LYS A 124 0.69 -6.70 -20.87
C LYS A 124 1.47 -7.42 -21.97
N SER A 125 1.47 -6.83 -23.17
CA SER A 125 2.28 -7.31 -24.30
C SER A 125 3.46 -6.38 -24.51
N GLU A 126 4.59 -6.94 -24.91
CA GLU A 126 5.84 -6.21 -25.05
C GLU A 126 5.80 -5.22 -26.22
N TRP A 127 5.16 -5.59 -27.33
CA TRP A 127 4.92 -4.69 -28.47
C TRP A 127 3.65 -5.08 -29.24
N ILE A 128 3.23 -4.16 -30.11
CA ILE A 128 2.16 -4.38 -31.08
C ILE A 128 2.82 -4.52 -32.45
N GLY A 129 2.71 -5.72 -33.03
CA GLY A 129 3.11 -6.04 -34.41
C GLY A 129 1.95 -5.83 -35.39
N GLN A 130 2.15 -6.28 -36.63
CA GLN A 130 1.14 -6.29 -37.67
C GLN A 130 0.90 -7.72 -38.14
N ASP A 131 -0.36 -8.14 -38.25
CA ASP A 131 -0.68 -9.42 -38.88
C ASP A 131 -0.51 -9.36 -40.41
N GLY A 132 -0.74 -10.49 -41.08
CA GLY A 132 -0.69 -10.60 -42.54
C GLY A 132 -1.71 -9.72 -43.29
N SER A 133 -2.65 -9.09 -42.59
CA SER A 133 -3.61 -8.11 -43.14
C SER A 133 -3.25 -6.66 -42.82
N GLY A 134 -2.13 -6.42 -42.13
CA GLY A 134 -1.70 -5.10 -41.67
C GLY A 134 -2.41 -4.62 -40.40
N MET A 135 -3.21 -5.48 -39.75
CA MET A 135 -3.95 -5.12 -38.54
C MET A 135 -3.08 -5.27 -37.28
N PRO A 136 -3.23 -4.39 -36.28
CA PRO A 136 -2.44 -4.45 -35.06
C PRO A 136 -2.65 -5.77 -34.31
N THR A 137 -1.55 -6.49 -34.04
CA THR A 137 -1.57 -7.76 -33.31
C THR A 137 -0.60 -7.74 -32.13
N LYS A 138 -1.01 -8.29 -30.99
CA LYS A 138 -0.19 -8.35 -29.77
C LYS A 138 0.91 -9.40 -29.94
N GLU A 139 2.17 -9.00 -29.86
CA GLU A 139 3.33 -9.88 -30.02
C GLU A 139 4.36 -9.67 -28.89
N GLY A 140 5.34 -10.57 -28.81
CA GLY A 140 6.36 -10.58 -27.77
C GLY A 140 5.94 -11.29 -26.49
N LYS A 141 6.72 -11.10 -25.42
CA LYS A 141 6.42 -11.73 -24.12
C LYS A 141 5.12 -11.14 -23.56
N GLN A 142 4.20 -12.03 -23.15
CA GLN A 142 2.98 -11.65 -22.46
C GLN A 142 3.18 -11.82 -20.95
N GLU A 143 2.79 -10.79 -20.21
CA GLU A 143 2.82 -10.78 -18.74
C GLU A 143 1.39 -10.55 -18.22
N GLU A 144 1.00 -11.37 -17.26
CA GLU A 144 -0.26 -11.25 -16.55
C GLU A 144 -0.09 -10.27 -15.38
N VAL A 145 -0.87 -9.20 -15.39
CA VAL A 145 -0.85 -8.15 -14.36
C VAL A 145 -2.20 -8.16 -13.65
N ALA A 146 -2.20 -8.45 -12.34
CA ALA A 146 -3.42 -8.42 -11.53
C ALA A 146 -3.93 -6.99 -11.30
N GLY A 147 -5.23 -6.85 -11.03
CA GLY A 147 -5.86 -5.56 -10.79
C GLY A 147 -6.09 -4.82 -12.08
N LYS A 148 -6.94 -5.38 -12.95
CA LYS A 148 -7.33 -4.73 -14.21
C LYS A 148 -8.12 -3.45 -13.94
N HIS A 149 -8.90 -3.42 -12.87
CA HIS A 149 -9.71 -2.27 -12.53
C HIS A 149 -9.50 -1.79 -11.10
N PHE A 150 -9.69 -0.49 -10.91
CA PHE A 150 -9.76 0.16 -9.62
C PHE A 150 -11.23 0.40 -9.28
N GLU A 151 -11.68 -0.10 -8.14
CA GLU A 151 -13.10 -0.13 -7.76
C GLU A 151 -13.35 0.58 -6.43
N ILE A 152 -14.54 1.15 -6.32
CA ILE A 152 -15.07 1.77 -5.11
C ILE A 152 -16.42 1.12 -4.78
N TRP A 153 -16.53 0.61 -3.56
CA TRP A 153 -17.73 -0.05 -3.04
C TRP A 153 -18.15 0.60 -1.74
N LYS A 154 -19.45 0.67 -1.47
CA LYS A 154 -19.97 0.88 -0.11
C LYS A 154 -20.30 -0.48 0.49
N THR A 155 -19.59 -0.88 1.54
CA THR A 155 -19.67 -2.24 2.12
C THR A 155 -20.63 -2.36 3.30
N CYS A 156 -21.19 -1.25 3.79
CA CYS A 156 -22.18 -1.29 4.88
C CYS A 156 -23.63 -1.21 4.36
N ASP A 157 -24.57 -1.77 5.13
CA ASP A 157 -26.01 -1.73 4.81
C ASP A 157 -26.74 -0.49 5.35
N ARG A 158 -26.03 0.40 6.05
CA ARG A 158 -26.62 1.61 6.65
C ARG A 158 -27.18 2.54 5.57
N LYS A 159 -28.31 3.17 5.87
CA LYS A 159 -28.93 4.16 4.97
C LYS A 159 -28.03 5.37 4.83
N VAL A 160 -27.99 5.92 3.62
CA VAL A 160 -27.22 7.12 3.30
C VAL A 160 -28.15 8.32 3.40
N ASP A 161 -27.89 9.21 4.36
CA ASP A 161 -28.55 10.52 4.43
C ASP A 161 -27.93 11.50 3.39
N GLU A 162 -28.54 12.67 3.23
CA GLU A 162 -28.09 13.66 2.23
C GLU A 162 -26.67 14.18 2.53
N ASP A 163 -26.34 14.40 3.80
CA ASP A 163 -25.01 14.86 4.22
C ASP A 163 -23.94 13.81 3.89
N LEU A 164 -24.18 12.55 4.27
CA LEU A 164 -23.29 11.42 4.00
C LEU A 164 -23.14 11.20 2.50
N ARG A 165 -24.21 11.39 1.72
CA ARG A 165 -24.12 11.32 0.26
C ARG A 165 -23.20 12.42 -0.29
N ALA A 166 -23.28 13.62 0.24
CA ALA A 166 -22.41 14.73 -0.16
C ALA A 166 -20.95 14.42 0.19
N THR A 167 -20.68 13.89 1.39
CA THR A 167 -19.36 13.46 1.83
C THR A 167 -18.78 12.34 0.97
N ILE A 168 -19.56 11.28 0.68
CA ILE A 168 -19.11 10.17 -0.18
C ILE A 168 -18.76 10.70 -1.58
N ARG A 169 -19.59 11.59 -2.15
CA ARG A 169 -19.31 12.21 -3.45
C ARG A 169 -18.03 13.05 -3.42
N ALA A 170 -17.87 13.91 -2.40
CA ALA A 170 -16.69 14.75 -2.25
C ALA A 170 -15.42 13.90 -2.16
N PHE A 171 -15.44 12.82 -1.38
CA PHE A 171 -14.35 11.86 -1.29
C PHE A 171 -14.04 11.21 -2.64
N CYS A 172 -15.05 10.72 -3.36
CA CYS A 172 -14.86 10.10 -4.68
C CYS A 172 -14.27 11.10 -5.69
N THR A 173 -14.72 12.35 -5.68
CA THR A 173 -14.16 13.41 -6.52
C THR A 173 -12.69 13.69 -6.19
N GLY A 174 -12.34 13.77 -4.92
CA GLY A 174 -10.95 13.91 -4.47
C GLY A 174 -10.07 12.75 -4.94
N LEU A 175 -10.56 11.53 -4.80
CA LEU A 175 -9.87 10.31 -5.22
C LEU A 175 -9.65 10.26 -6.73
N VAL A 176 -10.65 10.64 -7.52
CA VAL A 176 -10.51 10.76 -8.99
C VAL A 176 -9.47 11.82 -9.36
N SER A 177 -9.42 12.95 -8.66
CA SER A 177 -8.39 13.96 -8.88
C SER A 177 -6.99 13.42 -8.59
N ALA A 178 -6.81 12.70 -7.48
CA ALA A 178 -5.54 12.05 -7.14
C ALA A 178 -5.11 11.01 -8.20
N LEU A 179 -6.04 10.18 -8.67
CA LEU A 179 -5.80 9.22 -9.75
C LEU A 179 -5.35 9.91 -11.04
N ASN A 180 -6.02 11.00 -11.43
CA ASN A 180 -5.67 11.74 -12.63
C ASN A 180 -4.27 12.38 -12.52
N LYS A 181 -3.91 12.93 -11.36
CA LYS A 181 -2.55 13.45 -11.11
C LYS A 181 -1.50 12.37 -11.21
N TYR A 182 -1.77 11.19 -10.66
CA TYR A 182 -0.88 10.05 -10.78
C TYR A 182 -0.70 9.64 -12.25
N TYR A 183 -1.78 9.56 -13.02
CA TYR A 183 -1.68 9.25 -14.45
C TYR A 183 -0.93 10.30 -15.27
N ALA A 184 -1.06 11.59 -14.92
CA ALA A 184 -0.41 12.67 -15.63
C ALA A 184 1.08 12.81 -15.27
N PHE A 185 1.44 12.63 -13.99
CA PHE A 185 2.75 13.02 -13.47
C PHE A 185 3.50 11.91 -12.74
N GLY A 186 2.92 10.72 -12.61
CA GLY A 186 3.46 9.64 -11.76
C GLY A 186 3.42 9.96 -10.27
N SER A 187 2.74 11.04 -9.87
CA SER A 187 2.61 11.47 -8.48
C SER A 187 1.21 11.99 -8.16
N VAL A 188 0.59 11.51 -7.09
CA VAL A 188 -0.70 12.04 -6.58
C VAL A 188 -0.56 13.44 -5.95
N PHE A 189 0.67 13.83 -5.60
CA PHE A 189 1.00 15.11 -4.97
C PHE A 189 1.57 16.14 -5.94
N ALA A 190 1.54 15.85 -7.25
CA ALA A 190 1.93 16.84 -8.24
C ALA A 190 1.01 18.07 -8.15
N GLU A 191 1.62 19.25 -8.14
CA GLU A 191 0.95 20.53 -8.30
C GLU A 191 1.00 20.91 -9.79
N GLU A 192 -0.13 21.38 -10.32
CA GLU A 192 -0.15 21.99 -11.65
C GLU A 192 0.59 23.33 -11.55
N VAL A 193 1.73 23.43 -12.25
CA VAL A 193 2.54 24.65 -12.36
C VAL A 193 1.89 25.64 -13.33
#